data_AF-M5ISX6-F1
#
_entry.id   AF-M5ISX6-F1
#
_cell.length_a   1.000
_cell.length_b   1.000
_cell.length_c   1.000
_cell.angle_alpha   90.00
_cell.angle_beta   90.00
_cell.angle_gamma   90.00
#
_symmetry.space_group_name_H-M   'P 1'
#
loop_
_entity.id
_entity.type
_entity.pdbx_description
1 polymer ?
#
loop_
_entity_poly.entity_id
_entity_poly.type
_entity_poly.pdbx_seq_one_letter_code
_entity_poly.pdbx_strand_id
1 'polypeptide(L)' 'MDAQTLRELQGYGAFIFLAVCAALLYGYYFHLYRSEKSGRRDYERYSDLALKDGIDEEILESASIEQNAKKEK' A
#
# COMPACT_ATOMS: atom_id res chain seq x y z
N MET A 1 -6.14 40.09 9.83
CA MET A 1 -5.13 39.01 9.84
C MET A 1 -3.81 39.66 9.47
N ASP A 2 -2.83 39.60 10.37
CA ASP A 2 -1.53 40.23 10.14
C ASP A 2 -0.61 39.31 9.34
N ALA A 3 0.31 39.84 8.55
CA ALA A 3 1.15 39.04 7.64
C ALA A 3 1.99 37.98 8.40
N GLN A 4 2.38 38.30 9.64
CA GLN A 4 3.09 37.37 10.54
C GLN A 4 2.22 36.18 10.93
N THR A 5 0.97 36.44 11.35
CA THR A 5 0.01 35.39 11.74
C THR A 5 -0.28 34.42 10.60
N LEU A 6 -0.36 34.91 9.36
CA LEU A 6 -0.56 34.06 8.18
C LEU A 6 0.65 33.17 7.90
N ARG A 7 1.88 33.69 8.09
CA ARG A 7 3.11 32.93 7.89
C ARG A 7 3.31 31.85 8.96
N GLU A 8 2.95 32.14 10.21
CA GLU A 8 2.98 31.16 11.29
C GLU A 8 2.00 30.03 11.03
N LEU A 9 0.76 30.35 10.65
CA LEU A 9 -0.27 29.36 10.32
C LEU A 9 0.16 28.46 9.15
N GLN A 10 0.78 29.04 8.11
CA GLN A 10 1.31 28.27 6.99
C GLN A 10 2.41 27.30 7.43
N GLY A 11 3.31 27.72 8.32
CA GLY A 11 4.38 26.87 8.87
C GLY A 11 3.83 25.67 9.65
N TYR A 12 2.90 25.91 10.57
CA TYR A 12 2.24 24.83 11.31
C TYR A 12 1.43 23.91 10.39
N GLY A 13 0.73 24.48 9.40
CA GLY A 13 -0.02 23.72 8.41
C GLY A 13 0.88 22.77 7.61
N ALA A 14 2.03 23.24 7.14
CA ALA A 14 2.99 22.42 6.41
C ALA A 14 3.57 21.29 7.27
N PHE A 15 3.89 21.57 8.53
CA PHE A 15 4.39 20.56 9.46
C PHE A 15 3.35 19.47 9.77
N ILE A 16 2.10 19.87 10.07
CA ILE A 16 1.01 18.92 10.31
C ILE A 16 0.74 18.09 9.07
N PHE A 17 0.71 18.71 7.89
CA PHE A 17 0.53 18.01 6.63
C PHE A 17 1.62 16.95 6.42
N LEU A 18 2.90 17.32 6.64
CA LEU A 18 4.01 16.38 6.55
C LEU A 18 3.86 15.22 7.54
N ALA A 19 3.47 15.50 8.79
CA ALA A 19 3.25 14.46 9.80
C ALA A 19 2.11 13.51 9.42
N VAL A 20 1.02 14.04 8.85
CA VAL A 20 -0.09 13.23 8.33
C VAL A 20 0.36 12.37 7.15
N CYS A 21 1.10 12.93 6.19
CA CYS A 21 1.66 12.16 5.07
C CYS A 21 2.56 11.03 5.57
N ALA A 22 3.43 11.29 6.55
CA ALA A 22 4.28 10.27 7.15
C ALA A 22 3.46 9.18 7.86
N ALA A 23 2.45 9.56 8.65
CA ALA A 23 1.56 8.63 9.33
C ALA A 23 0.77 7.74 8.35
N LEU A 24 0.25 8.31 7.26
CA LEU A 24 -0.43 7.56 6.19
C LEU A 24 0.53 6.60 5.49
N LEU A 25 1.76 7.03 5.19
CA LEU A 25 2.77 6.20 4.55
C LEU A 25 3.13 4.98 5.43
N TYR A 26 3.44 5.22 6.72
CA TYR A 26 3.76 4.14 7.65
C TYR A 26 2.55 3.25 7.96
N GLY A 27 1.35 3.82 8.02
CA GLY A 27 0.11 3.07 8.14
C GLY A 27 -0.12 2.16 6.94
N TYR A 28 0.11 2.65 5.73
CA TYR A 28 0.02 1.85 4.51
C TYR A 28 1.09 0.77 4.44
N TYR A 29 2.34 1.08 4.82
CA TYR A 29 3.41 0.09 4.94
C TYR A 29 3.03 -1.04 5.90
N PHE A 30 2.49 -0.71 7.07
CA PHE A 30 2.01 -1.70 8.03
C PHE A 30 0.83 -2.53 7.47
N HIS A 31 -0.10 -1.88 6.78
CA HIS A 31 -1.21 -2.56 6.11
C HIS A 31 -0.70 -3.56 5.07
N LEU A 32 0.27 -3.18 4.25
CA LEU A 32 0.86 -4.04 3.23
C LEU A 32 1.51 -5.26 3.86
N TYR A 33 2.35 -5.07 4.89
CA TYR A 33 3.00 -6.17 5.60
C TYR A 33 2.01 -7.11 6.30
N ARG A 34 0.91 -6.57 6.84
CA ARG A 34 -0.17 -7.36 7.43
C ARG A 34 -0.97 -8.12 6.37
N SER A 35 -1.16 -7.55 5.18
CA SER A 35 -1.86 -8.21 4.06
C SER A 35 -1.07 -9.41 3.52
N GLU A 36 0.26 -9.32 3.52
CA GLU A 36 1.18 -10.39 3.16
C GLU A 36 1.15 -11.54 4.18
N LYS A 37 1.26 -11.22 5.49
CA LYS A 37 1.12 -12.22 6.57
C LYS A 37 -0.25 -12.90 6.63
N SER A 38 -1.29 -12.23 6.14
CA SER A 38 -2.64 -12.80 6.06
C SER A 38 -2.79 -13.84 4.95
N GLY A 39 -1.77 -14.06 4.10
CA GLY A 39 -1.79 -15.03 3.01
C GLY A 39 -2.79 -14.70 1.90
N ARG A 40 -3.33 -13.47 1.86
CA ARG A 40 -4.27 -13.04 0.82
C ARG A 40 -3.57 -12.82 -0.52
N ARG A 41 -2.32 -12.33 -0.48
CA ARG A 41 -1.43 -12.14 -1.62
C ARG A 41 0.02 -12.32 -1.17
N ASP A 42 0.74 -13.13 -1.92
CA ASP A 42 2.18 -13.33 -1.77
C ASP A 42 2.89 -12.39 -2.75
N TYR A 43 3.40 -11.28 -2.23
CA TYR A 43 4.00 -10.24 -3.07
C TYR A 43 5.42 -10.59 -3.55
N GLU A 44 6.11 -11.55 -2.91
CA GLU A 44 7.42 -12.02 -3.36
C GLU A 44 7.30 -12.77 -4.69
N ARG A 45 6.19 -13.48 -4.92
CA ARG A 45 5.94 -14.20 -6.18
C ARG A 45 5.89 -13.30 -7.42
N TYR A 46 5.55 -12.01 -7.29
CA TYR A 46 5.59 -11.10 -8.45
C TYR A 46 7.01 -10.70 -8.82
N SER A 47 7.95 -10.70 -7.88
CA SER A 47 9.36 -10.46 -8.19
C SER A 47 9.94 -11.58 -9.06
N ASP A 48 9.46 -12.80 -8.81
CA ASP A 48 9.85 -13.99 -9.57
C ASP A 48 9.31 -13.97 -11.00
N LEU A 49 8.23 -13.23 -11.29
CA LEU A 49 7.58 -13.18 -12.60
C LEU A 49 8.55 -12.78 -13.73
N ALA A 50 9.52 -11.91 -13.44
CA ALA A 50 10.53 -11.51 -14.41
C ALA A 50 11.58 -12.60 -14.70
N LEU A 51 11.84 -13.49 -13.74
CA LEU A 51 12.68 -14.68 -13.95
C LEU A 51 11.89 -15.83 -14.59
N LYS A 52 10.57 -15.80 -14.44
CA LYS A 52 9.62 -16.86 -14.72
C LYS A 52 8.60 -16.44 -15.81
N ASP A 53 9.13 -15.97 -16.95
CA ASP A 53 8.35 -15.46 -18.09
C ASP A 53 8.26 -16.46 -19.26
N GLY A 54 8.47 -17.76 -18.98
CA GLY A 54 8.31 -18.81 -19.99
C GLY A 54 6.84 -19.04 -20.38
N ILE A 55 6.61 -19.46 -21.63
CA ILE A 55 5.25 -19.72 -22.16
C ILE A 55 4.57 -20.91 -21.45
N ASP A 56 5.37 -21.84 -20.90
CA ASP A 56 4.88 -23.05 -20.22
C ASP A 56 4.68 -22.86 -18.70
N GLU A 57 4.81 -21.63 -18.20
CA GLU A 57 4.79 -21.35 -16.76
C GLU A 57 3.39 -21.26 -16.14
N GLU A 58 3.31 -21.57 -14.85
CA GLU A 58 2.05 -21.61 -14.11
C GLU A 58 1.50 -20.20 -13.90
N ILE A 59 0.21 -20.01 -14.19
CA ILE A 59 -0.49 -18.73 -13.99
C ILE A 59 -0.45 -18.36 -12.49
N LEU A 60 0.25 -17.26 -12.18
CA LEU A 60 0.60 -16.85 -10.82
C LEU A 60 -0.64 -16.66 -9.90
N GLU A 61 -1.69 -16.03 -10.42
CA GLU A 61 -3.00 -15.87 -9.80
C GLU A 61 -4.05 -16.61 -10.64
N SER A 62 -4.26 -17.90 -10.36
CA SER A 62 -5.42 -18.61 -10.88
C SER A 62 -6.72 -18.02 -10.29
N ALA A 63 -7.87 -18.21 -10.94
CA ALA A 63 -9.20 -17.66 -10.58
C ALA A 63 -9.70 -17.94 -9.14
N SER A 64 -8.88 -18.53 -8.27
CA SER A 64 -9.10 -18.68 -6.83
C SER A 64 -9.28 -17.35 -6.07
N ILE A 65 -8.83 -16.21 -6.60
CA ILE A 65 -9.14 -14.88 -6.04
C ILE A 65 -10.65 -14.60 -6.09
N GLU A 66 -11.36 -15.11 -7.09
CA GLU A 66 -12.82 -14.97 -7.20
C GLU A 66 -13.55 -15.72 -6.05
N GLN A 67 -12.94 -16.78 -5.52
CA GLN A 67 -13.50 -17.55 -4.39
C GLN A 67 -13.20 -16.91 -3.03
N ASN A 68 -12.04 -16.27 -2.87
CA ASN A 68 -11.71 -15.53 -1.65
C ASN A 68 -12.44 -14.18 -1.57
N ALA A 69 -12.70 -13.51 -2.70
CA ALA A 69 -13.52 -12.30 -2.76
C ALA A 69 -15.02 -12.55 -2.50
N LYS A 70 -15.53 -13.76 -2.81
CA LYS A 70 -16.92 -14.16 -2.51
C LYS A 70 -17.19 -14.51 -1.04
N LYS A 71 -16.16 -14.83 -0.26
CA LYS A 71 -16.31 -15.13 1.19
C LYS A 71 -16.51 -13.89 2.07
N GLU A 72 -16.43 -12.70 1.48
CA GLU A 72 -16.51 -11.41 2.21
C GLU A 72 -17.79 -10.61 1.87
N LYS A 73 -18.79 -11.22 1.21
CA LYS A 73 -20.13 -10.66 1.01
C LYS A 73 -21.16 -11.28 1.96
#